data_AF-A0A5K0YI63-F1
#
_entry.id   AF-A0A5K0YI63-F1
#
_cell.length_a   1.000
_cell.length_b   1.000
_cell.length_c   1.000
_cell.angle_alpha   90.00
_cell.angle_beta   90.00
_cell.angle_gamma   90.00
#
_symmetry.space_group_name_H-M   'P 1'
#
loop_
_entity.id
_entity.type
_entity.pdbx_description
1 polymer ?
#
loop_
_entity_poly.entity_id
_entity_poly.type
_entity_poly.pdbx_seq_one_letter_code
_entity_poly.pdbx_strand_id
1 'polypeptide(L)'
;ATMEVGAVAAMRYVKDGIAAARLVMRHTRHTLLVGEMASRFAISMGLPGPADLSSPDSMDKWTKWKENSCQPNFWKNVSPSHGCGPYLPVDETSTATNGCNSTIGLPESCRINRHSHDTISMAVIDE
;
A
#
# COMPACT_ATOMS: atom_id res chain seq x y z
N ALA A 1 13.70 -5.68 27.77
CA ALA A 1 13.52 -5.42 26.33
C ALA A 1 13.12 -3.95 26.17
N THR A 2 13.63 -3.23 25.15
CA THR A 2 13.45 -1.76 25.03
C THR A 2 12.22 -1.31 24.22
N MET A 3 11.50 -2.25 23.57
CA MET A 3 10.35 -1.98 22.68
C MET A 3 10.61 -0.96 21.55
N GLU A 4 11.87 -0.75 21.18
CA GLU A 4 12.22 0.16 20.08
C GLU A 4 11.84 -0.42 18.71
N VAL A 5 11.34 0.44 17.83
CA VAL A 5 10.87 0.07 16.49
C VAL A 5 11.39 1.07 15.47
N GLY A 6 11.80 0.57 14.31
CA GLY A 6 12.11 1.40 13.14
C GLY A 6 11.59 0.75 11.86
N ALA A 7 11.08 1.58 10.96
CA ALA A 7 10.44 1.16 9.73
C ALA A 7 10.72 2.17 8.60
N VAL A 8 10.70 1.67 7.37
CA VAL A 8 10.72 2.47 6.15
C VAL A 8 9.62 2.00 5.20
N ALA A 9 8.97 2.92 4.50
CA ALA A 9 7.96 2.59 3.49
C ALA A 9 8.11 3.44 2.24
N ALA A 10 7.68 2.91 1.08
CA ALA A 10 7.81 3.57 -0.22
C ALA A 10 9.22 4.11 -0.53
N MET A 11 10.26 3.53 0.09
CA MET A 11 11.66 3.94 -0.08
C MET A 11 12.16 3.51 -1.45
N ARG A 12 12.83 4.41 -2.15
CA ARG A 12 13.36 4.19 -3.50
C ARG A 12 14.88 4.14 -3.51
N TYR A 13 15.49 3.52 -4.51
CA TYR A 13 16.92 3.60 -4.81
C TYR A 13 17.92 3.05 -3.78
N VAL A 14 17.45 2.48 -2.66
CA VAL A 14 18.28 1.87 -1.62
C VAL A 14 17.88 0.40 -1.48
N LYS A 15 18.82 -0.51 -1.74
CA LYS A 15 18.58 -1.95 -1.76
C LYS A 15 18.27 -2.52 -0.37
N ASP A 16 19.02 -2.08 0.64
CA ASP A 16 19.01 -2.69 1.97
C ASP A 16 17.94 -2.06 2.90
N GLY A 17 16.67 -2.32 2.61
CA GLY A 17 15.53 -1.77 3.36
C GLY A 17 15.57 -2.06 4.87
N ILE A 18 16.01 -3.26 5.26
CA ILE A 18 16.12 -3.63 6.68
C ILE A 18 17.24 -2.87 7.41
N ALA A 19 18.33 -2.55 6.70
CA ALA A 19 19.40 -1.73 7.26
C ALA A 19 18.91 -0.30 7.48
N ALA A 20 18.16 0.26 6.52
CA ALA A 20 17.54 1.57 6.67
C ALA A 20 16.57 1.61 7.85
N ALA A 21 15.68 0.62 8.00
CA ALA A 21 14.76 0.52 9.13
C ALA A 21 15.50 0.43 10.49
N ARG A 22 16.60 -0.30 10.55
CA ARG A 22 17.45 -0.37 11.75
C ARG A 22 18.11 0.97 12.07
N LEU A 23 18.50 1.74 11.05
CA LEU A 23 19.03 3.09 11.24
C LEU A 23 17.96 4.05 11.77
N VAL A 24 16.71 3.94 11.30
CA VAL A 24 15.57 4.69 11.86
C VAL A 24 15.41 4.42 13.35
N MET A 25 15.39 3.14 13.73
CA MET A 25 15.27 2.70 15.13
C MET A 25 16.38 3.26 16.02
N ARG A 26 17.62 3.28 15.54
CA ARG A 26 18.80 3.64 16.36
C ARG A 26 19.12 5.13 16.39
N HIS A 27 18.77 5.86 15.34
CA HIS A 27 19.28 7.22 15.11
C HIS A 27 18.19 8.26 14.89
N THR A 28 16.94 7.91 15.17
CA THR A 28 15.83 8.86 15.17
C THR A 28 14.93 8.59 16.37
N ARG A 29 14.11 9.59 16.73
CA ARG A 29 13.00 9.39 17.68
C ARG A 29 11.71 9.00 16.98
N HIS A 30 11.77 8.73 15.67
CA HIS A 30 10.63 8.36 14.85
C HIS A 30 10.59 6.85 14.64
N THR A 31 9.39 6.32 14.44
CA THR A 31 9.20 4.90 14.14
C THR A 31 9.22 4.60 12.65
N LEU A 32 8.72 5.52 11.81
CA LEU A 32 8.55 5.28 10.37
C LEU A 32 9.02 6.49 9.55
N LEU A 33 9.85 6.25 8.54
CA LEU A 33 10.16 7.21 7.49
C LEU A 33 9.62 6.71 6.14
N VAL A 34 9.19 7.62 5.26
CA VAL A 34 8.56 7.25 4.00
C VAL A 34 9.11 7.96 2.77
N GLY A 35 8.98 7.32 1.61
CA GLY A 35 9.22 7.92 0.30
C GLY A 35 10.69 8.23 0.00
N GLU A 36 10.91 9.25 -0.82
CA GLU A 36 12.25 9.72 -1.21
C GLU A 36 13.05 10.26 -0.01
N MET A 37 12.38 10.83 1.00
CA MET A 37 13.04 11.32 2.20
C MET A 37 13.62 10.18 3.05
N ALA A 38 12.98 9.01 3.06
CA ALA A 38 13.54 7.81 3.67
C ALA A 38 14.83 7.37 2.96
N SER A 39 14.86 7.45 1.62
CA SER A 39 16.05 7.15 0.83
C SER A 39 17.20 8.12 1.13
N ARG A 40 16.91 9.42 1.19
CA ARG A 40 17.90 10.46 1.55
C ARG A 40 18.46 10.25 2.94
N PHE A 41 17.60 9.91 3.92
CA PHE A 41 18.03 9.54 5.25
C PHE A 41 18.99 8.34 5.22
N ALA A 42 18.57 7.24 4.59
CA ALA A 42 19.37 6.01 4.50
C ALA A 42 20.76 6.25 3.88
N ILE A 43 20.83 7.01 2.79
CA ILE A 43 22.08 7.36 2.11
C ILE A 43 22.94 8.27 3.00
N SER A 44 22.34 9.26 3.66
CA SER A 44 23.08 10.15 4.59
C SER A 44 23.67 9.41 5.79
N MET A 45 23.07 8.27 6.17
CA MET A 45 23.56 7.37 7.21
C MET A 45 24.58 6.34 6.69
N GLY A 46 25.00 6.43 5.42
CA GLY A 46 26.07 5.64 4.83
C GLY A 46 25.63 4.41 4.03
N LEU A 47 24.34 4.20 3.78
CA LEU A 47 23.90 3.12 2.90
C LEU A 47 24.16 3.47 1.43
N PRO A 48 24.50 2.47 0.58
CA PRO A 48 24.76 2.70 -0.82
C PRO A 48 23.50 3.15 -1.57
N GLY A 49 23.67 4.13 -2.46
CA GLY A 49 22.61 4.65 -3.31
C GLY A 49 22.90 6.09 -3.77
N PRO A 50 22.04 6.66 -4.62
CA PRO A 50 20.89 6.03 -5.25
C PRO A 50 21.33 5.00 -6.32
N ALA A 51 20.63 3.87 -6.40
CA ALA A 51 20.87 2.84 -7.41
C ALA A 51 19.55 2.44 -8.11
N ASP A 52 19.65 1.95 -9.34
CA ASP A 52 18.53 1.25 -9.98
C ASP A 52 18.34 -0.11 -9.30
N LEU A 53 17.11 -0.36 -8.83
CA LEU A 53 16.73 -1.61 -8.18
C LEU A 53 16.08 -2.60 -9.15
N SER A 54 15.92 -2.21 -10.41
CA SER A 54 15.31 -3.02 -11.46
C SER A 54 16.28 -4.12 -11.90
N SER A 55 15.76 -5.33 -12.09
CA SER A 55 16.46 -6.44 -12.74
C SER A 55 15.85 -6.71 -14.11
N PRO A 56 16.56 -7.43 -15.01
CA PRO A 56 15.99 -7.87 -16.27
C PRO A 56 14.66 -8.64 -16.09
N ASP A 57 14.59 -9.49 -15.06
CA ASP A 57 13.38 -10.25 -14.71
C ASP A 57 12.23 -9.33 -14.23
N SER A 58 12.51 -8.33 -13.39
CA SER A 58 11.46 -7.39 -12.94
C SER A 58 10.93 -6.54 -14.08
N MET A 59 11.80 -6.13 -15.01
CA MET A 59 11.43 -5.36 -16.19
C MET A 59 10.60 -6.18 -17.17
N ASP A 60 10.94 -7.45 -17.39
CA ASP A 60 10.14 -8.37 -18.21
C ASP A 60 8.74 -8.57 -17.61
N LYS A 61 8.65 -8.83 -16.29
CA LYS A 61 7.37 -8.94 -15.58
C LYS A 61 6.51 -7.68 -15.70
N TRP A 62 7.12 -6.52 -15.52
CA TRP A 62 6.43 -5.24 -15.67
C TRP A 62 5.94 -5.01 -17.10
N THR A 63 6.76 -5.36 -18.09
CA THR A 63 6.42 -5.22 -19.52
C THR A 63 5.24 -6.12 -19.88
N LYS A 64 5.28 -7.40 -19.50
CA LYS A 64 4.17 -8.34 -19.70
C LYS A 64 2.89 -7.89 -19.01
N TRP A 65 2.97 -7.37 -17.79
CA TRP A 65 1.81 -6.81 -17.09
C TRP A 65 1.21 -5.61 -17.83
N LYS A 66 2.07 -4.73 -18.35
CA LYS A 66 1.65 -3.55 -19.11
C LYS A 66 1.02 -3.93 -20.46
N GLU A 67 1.60 -4.89 -21.17
CA GLU A 67 1.05 -5.46 -22.41
C GLU A 67 -0.30 -6.16 -22.15
N ASN A 68 -0.45 -6.79 -20.98
CA ASN A 68 -1.72 -7.36 -20.51
C ASN A 68 -2.68 -6.31 -19.92
N SER A 69 -2.69 -5.09 -20.46
CA SER A 69 -3.62 -4.02 -20.07
C SER A 69 -3.63 -3.71 -18.57
N CYS A 70 -2.47 -3.80 -17.93
CA CYS A 70 -2.28 -3.57 -16.50
C CYS A 70 -3.13 -4.50 -15.61
N GLN A 71 -3.30 -5.77 -16.01
CA GLN A 71 -4.06 -6.77 -15.25
C GLN A 71 -3.16 -7.90 -14.69
N PRO A 72 -3.39 -8.34 -13.44
CA PRO A 72 -4.37 -7.80 -12.48
C PRO A 72 -3.92 -6.45 -11.89
N ASN A 73 -4.86 -5.67 -11.36
CA ASN A 73 -4.55 -4.49 -10.53
C ASN A 73 -5.51 -4.36 -9.33
N PHE A 74 -5.24 -3.37 -8.48
CA PHE A 74 -5.94 -3.17 -7.21
C PHE A 74 -6.87 -1.94 -7.20
N TRP A 75 -7.19 -1.36 -8.37
CA TRP A 75 -8.13 -0.25 -8.48
C TRP A 75 -9.58 -0.76 -8.48
N LYS A 76 -10.51 0.02 -7.90
CA LYS A 76 -11.95 -0.27 -7.86
C LYS A 76 -12.74 1.01 -8.07
N ASN A 77 -13.95 0.90 -8.64
CA ASN A 77 -14.88 2.01 -8.86
C ASN A 77 -14.24 3.18 -9.63
N VAL A 78 -13.45 2.86 -10.65
CA VAL A 78 -12.77 3.83 -11.52
C VAL A 78 -12.99 3.54 -12.99
N SER A 79 -12.83 4.56 -13.82
CA SER A 79 -12.78 4.48 -15.28
C SER A 79 -11.37 4.81 -15.78
N PRO A 80 -10.77 4.00 -16.67
CA PRO A 80 -11.32 2.75 -17.21
C PRO A 80 -11.38 1.62 -16.16
N SER A 81 -12.43 0.80 -16.20
CA SER A 81 -12.59 -0.38 -15.30
C SER A 81 -11.73 -1.56 -15.74
N HIS A 82 -11.43 -1.65 -17.04
CA HIS A 82 -10.50 -2.57 -17.65
C HIS A 82 -9.51 -1.79 -18.49
N GLY A 83 -8.22 -1.95 -18.20
CA GLY A 83 -7.17 -1.21 -18.88
C GLY A 83 -6.21 -0.54 -17.91
N CYS A 84 -5.20 0.10 -18.49
CA CYS A 84 -4.25 0.93 -17.76
C CYS A 84 -4.84 2.32 -17.49
N GLY A 85 -4.43 2.93 -16.37
CA GLY A 85 -4.76 4.30 -16.04
C GLY A 85 -4.10 5.36 -16.93
N PRO A 86 -4.21 6.65 -16.58
CA PRO A 86 -4.71 7.15 -15.30
C PRO A 86 -6.19 6.86 -15.10
N TYR A 87 -6.54 6.51 -13.87
CA TYR A 87 -7.88 6.15 -13.47
C TYR A 87 -8.61 7.38 -12.91
N LEU A 88 -9.89 7.51 -13.25
CA LEU A 88 -10.77 8.54 -12.72
C LEU A 88 -11.87 7.90 -11.88
N PRO A 89 -12.24 8.46 -10.72
CA PRO A 89 -13.39 7.97 -9.96
C PRO A 89 -14.64 7.96 -10.83
N VAL A 90 -15.45 6.89 -10.72
CA VAL A 90 -16.81 6.88 -11.26
C VAL A 90 -17.72 7.50 -10.21
N ASP A 91 -18.55 8.46 -10.60
CA ASP A 91 -19.46 9.14 -9.68
C ASP A 91 -20.57 8.18 -9.24
N GLU A 92 -20.64 7.89 -7.94
CA GLU A 92 -21.58 6.93 -7.33
C GLU A 92 -23.05 7.43 -7.35
N THR A 93 -23.31 8.65 -7.83
CA THR A 93 -24.62 9.31 -7.79
C THR A 93 -25.66 8.71 -8.76
N SER A 94 -25.29 7.78 -9.64
CA SER A 94 -26.20 7.15 -10.61
C SER A 94 -26.71 5.75 -10.25
N THR A 95 -26.26 5.17 -9.12
CA THR A 95 -26.69 3.82 -8.69
C THR A 95 -27.00 3.68 -7.18
N ALA A 96 -27.21 4.79 -6.46
CA ALA A 96 -27.79 4.74 -5.12
C ALA A 96 -29.33 4.61 -5.15
N THR A 97 -29.84 3.57 -5.81
CA THR A 97 -31.10 2.95 -5.38
C THR A 97 -30.72 1.55 -4.91
N ASN A 98 -31.04 1.25 -3.64
CA ASN A 98 -30.70 0.03 -2.89
C ASN A 98 -29.44 0.12 -2.00
N GLY A 99 -29.29 1.23 -1.26
CA GLY A 99 -28.83 1.09 0.12
C GLY A 99 -29.85 0.26 0.90
N CYS A 100 -29.40 -0.60 1.84
CA CYS A 100 -30.24 -1.43 2.71
C CYS A 100 -31.18 -0.52 3.55
N ASN A 101 -32.26 -0.01 2.93
CA ASN A 101 -33.28 0.81 3.56
C ASN A 101 -34.14 -0.12 4.41
N SER A 102 -34.09 0.13 5.71
CA SER A 102 -34.72 -0.68 6.73
C SER A 102 -36.24 -0.63 6.64
N THR A 103 -36.84 -1.65 6.04
CA THR A 103 -38.19 -2.13 6.39
C THR A 103 -38.19 -3.65 6.28
N ILE A 104 -38.23 -4.32 7.44
CA ILE A 104 -38.62 -5.72 7.70
C ILE A 104 -38.33 -6.72 6.56
N GLY A 105 -37.24 -7.48 6.71
CA GLY A 105 -36.86 -8.61 5.84
C GLY A 105 -35.51 -8.39 5.17
N LEU A 106 -34.44 -8.99 5.72
CA LEU A 106 -33.09 -8.89 5.15
C LEU A 106 -33.05 -9.54 3.75
N PRO A 107 -32.64 -8.81 2.68
CA PRO A 107 -32.29 -9.39 1.41
C PRO A 107 -30.89 -10.03 1.50
N GLU A 108 -30.69 -11.07 0.70
CA GLU A 108 -29.51 -11.92 0.67
C GLU A 108 -28.18 -11.21 0.32
N SER A 109 -28.24 -9.95 -0.09
CA SER A 109 -27.11 -9.12 -0.53
C SER A 109 -26.37 -8.36 0.58
N CYS A 110 -26.95 -8.23 1.77
CA CYS A 110 -26.30 -7.62 2.95
C CYS A 110 -25.50 -8.69 3.76
N ARG A 111 -25.04 -9.79 3.11
CA ARG A 111 -24.25 -10.86 3.74
C ARG A 111 -22.75 -10.51 3.72
N ILE A 112 -22.12 -10.58 4.90
CA ILE A 112 -20.66 -10.67 5.07
C ILE A 112 -20.13 -11.72 4.09
N ASN A 113 -19.25 -11.33 3.17
CA ASN A 113 -18.68 -12.24 2.18
C ASN A 113 -17.18 -12.44 2.44
N ARG A 114 -16.52 -13.36 1.73
CA ARG A 114 -15.08 -13.66 1.93
C ARG A 114 -14.16 -12.46 1.66
N HIS A 115 -14.68 -11.36 1.14
CA HIS A 115 -13.95 -10.13 0.83
C HIS A 115 -14.30 -9.00 1.82
N SER A 116 -15.23 -9.25 2.75
CA SER A 116 -15.44 -8.45 3.96
C SER A 116 -14.31 -8.76 4.94
N HIS A 117 -13.28 -7.92 4.97
CA HIS A 117 -12.22 -8.00 5.97
C HIS A 117 -12.36 -6.83 6.95
N ASP A 118 -12.75 -7.14 8.18
CA ASP A 118 -12.63 -6.20 9.28
C ASP A 118 -11.16 -6.12 9.71
N THR A 119 -10.63 -4.91 9.85
CA THR A 119 -9.32 -4.69 10.47
C THR A 119 -9.57 -4.15 11.88
N ILE A 120 -9.26 -4.96 12.88
CA ILE A 120 -9.29 -4.56 14.29
C ILE A 120 -7.85 -4.28 14.69
N SER A 121 -7.55 -3.04 15.09
CA SER A 121 -6.31 -2.67 15.74
C SER A 121 -6.51 -2.66 17.26
N MET A 122 -5.63 -3.35 17.98
CA MET A 122 -5.62 -3.38 19.44
C MET A 122 -4.29 -2.78 19.91
N ALA A 123 -4.37 -1.76 20.76
CA ALA A 123 -3.24 -1.26 21.54
C ALA A 123 -3.50 -1.61 23.01
N VAL A 124 -2.52 -2.26 23.64
CA VAL A 124 -2.53 -2.53 25.08
C VAL A 124 -1.53 -1.57 25.71
N ILE A 125 -2.01 -0.79 26.67
CA ILE A 125 -1.19 0.09 27.50
C ILE A 125 -1.22 -0.53 28.89
N ASP A 126 -0.03 -0.82 29.42
CA ASP A 126 0.19 -1.25 30.80
C ASP A 126 0.93 -0.10 31.52
N GLU A 127 0.55 0.19 32.76
CA GLU A 127 1.11 1.32 33.55
C GLU A 127 2.50 1.02 34.11
#